data_AF-A0AB34D8Z8-F1
#
_entry.id   AF-A0AB34D8Z8-F1
#
_cell.length_a   1.000
_cell.length_b   1.000
_cell.length_c   1.000
_cell.angle_alpha   90.00
_cell.angle_beta   90.00
_cell.angle_gamma   90.00
#
_symmetry.space_group_name_H-M   'P 1'
#
loop_
_entity.id
_entity.type
_entity.pdbx_description
1 polymer ?
#
loop_
_entity_poly.entity_id
_entity_poly.type
_entity_poly.pdbx_seq_one_letter_code
_entity_poly.pdbx_strand_id
1 'polypeptide(L)'
;MNIVTEIETSLWTICVGDIFSNGRMPYHLKVVKIEVEDMMKPDDAKIYSIPVHPKNHRRRMKIMDVSEHISYRAWYYNEFWSK
;
A
#
# COMPACT_ATOMS: atom_id res chain seq x y z
N MET A 1 13.13 -7.63 10.58
CA MET A 1 12.09 -6.80 9.92
C MET A 1 11.07 -6.45 10.97
N ASN A 2 10.82 -5.17 11.18
CA ASN A 2 9.85 -4.68 12.14
C ASN A 2 8.51 -4.49 11.45
N ILE A 3 7.43 -4.90 12.10
CA ILE A 3 6.07 -4.66 11.62
C ILE A 3 5.56 -3.43 12.36
N VAL A 4 5.10 -2.43 11.62
CA VAL A 4 4.58 -1.17 12.16
C VAL A 4 3.17 -0.92 11.65
N THR A 5 2.40 -0.10 12.36
CA THR A 5 1.07 0.32 11.94
C THR A 5 1.08 1.56 11.07
N GLU A 6 2.17 2.34 11.13
CA GLU A 6 2.36 3.56 10.35
C GLU A 6 3.85 3.78 10.05
N ILE A 7 4.12 4.51 8.97
CA ILE A 7 5.46 5.00 8.63
C ILE A 7 5.37 6.34 7.91
N GLU A 8 6.21 7.29 8.32
CA GLU A 8 6.36 8.57 7.64
C GLU A 8 7.38 8.43 6.51
N THR A 9 6.91 8.52 5.27
CA THR A 9 7.71 8.48 4.04
C THR A 9 8.03 9.90 3.58
N SER A 10 8.82 10.04 2.52
CA SER A 10 9.13 11.35 1.93
C SER A 10 7.90 12.14 1.44
N LEU A 11 6.76 11.49 1.18
CA LEU A 11 5.55 12.14 0.68
C LEU A 11 4.32 11.95 1.57
N TRP A 12 4.18 10.79 2.22
CA TRP A 12 2.98 10.41 2.94
C TRP A 12 3.32 9.79 4.30
N THR A 13 2.47 10.04 5.30
CA THR A 13 2.34 9.10 6.41
C THR A 13 1.43 7.95 5.96
N ILE A 14 2.01 6.77 5.74
CA ILE A 14 1.29 5.56 5.31
C ILE A 14 0.91 4.76 6.56
N CYS A 15 -0.38 4.50 6.74
CA CYS A 15 -0.95 3.74 7.85
C CYS A 15 -1.62 2.46 7.33
N VAL A 16 -1.66 1.42 8.16
CA VAL A 16 -2.49 0.24 7.90
C VAL A 16 -3.95 0.65 7.81
N GLY A 17 -4.62 0.27 6.73
CA GLY A 17 -6.00 0.64 6.44
C GLY A 17 -6.15 1.79 5.43
N ASP A 18 -5.06 2.51 5.14
CA ASP A 18 -5.05 3.54 4.10
C ASP A 18 -5.42 2.98 2.74
N ILE A 19 -5.96 3.85 1.90
CA ILE A 19 -6.45 3.52 0.57
C ILE A 19 -5.73 4.40 -0.43
N PHE A 20 -5.23 3.77 -1.49
CA PHE A 20 -4.49 4.42 -2.54
C PHE A 20 -5.15 4.16 -3.89
N SER A 21 -5.20 5.19 -4.73
CA SER A 21 -5.69 5.15 -6.11
C SER A 21 -4.62 5.69 -7.07
N ASN A 22 -4.66 5.31 -8.34
CA ASN A 22 -3.72 5.84 -9.35
C ASN A 22 -4.38 6.22 -10.68
N GLY A 23 -5.71 6.27 -10.71
CA GLY A 23 -6.52 6.62 -11.89
C GLY A 23 -6.44 5.66 -13.08
N ARG A 24 -5.49 4.71 -13.08
CA ARG A 24 -5.25 3.77 -14.18
C ARG A 24 -5.78 2.38 -13.87
N MET A 25 -5.67 1.96 -12.61
CA MET A 25 -6.11 0.63 -12.18
C MET A 25 -7.62 0.60 -11.92
N PRO A 26 -8.32 -0.49 -12.27
CA PRO A 26 -9.75 -0.65 -11.99
C PRO A 26 -10.05 -0.97 -10.52
N TYR A 27 -9.08 -0.79 -9.62
CA TYR A 27 -9.14 -1.07 -8.19
C TYR A 27 -8.32 -0.04 -7.41
N HIS A 28 -8.61 0.09 -6.12
CA HIS A 28 -7.75 0.81 -5.17
C HIS A 28 -6.95 -0.19 -4.34
N LEU A 29 -5.82 0.24 -3.79
CA LEU A 29 -5.02 -0.55 -2.87
C LEU A 29 -5.33 -0.17 -1.44
N LYS A 30 -5.75 -1.13 -0.62
CA LYS A 30 -5.89 -0.95 0.82
C LYS A 30 -4.69 -1.56 1.54
N VAL A 31 -3.96 -0.75 2.30
CA VAL A 31 -2.81 -1.20 3.09
C VAL A 31 -3.26 -2.14 4.19
N VAL A 32 -2.59 -3.28 4.35
CA VAL A 32 -2.88 -4.30 5.38
C VAL A 32 -1.69 -4.60 6.28
N LYS A 33 -0.46 -4.33 5.82
CA LYS A 33 0.76 -4.56 6.60
C LYS A 33 1.90 -3.70 6.07
N ILE A 34 2.74 -3.22 6.99
CA ILE A 34 3.94 -2.44 6.69
C ILE A 34 5.12 -3.16 7.35
N GLU A 35 6.14 -3.49 6.56
CA GLU A 35 7.38 -4.04 7.07
C GLU A 35 8.54 -3.09 6.80
N VAL A 36 9.35 -2.85 7.84
CA VAL A 36 10.50 -1.96 7.78
C VAL A 36 11.76 -2.76 8.11
N GLU A 37 12.73 -2.69 7.21
CA GLU A 37 14.07 -3.28 7.41
C GLU A 37 14.97 -2.30 8.17
N ASP A 38 14.92 -1.01 7.82
CA ASP A 38 15.72 0.07 8.41
C ASP A 38 14.84 1.32 8.62
N MET A 39 14.66 1.74 9.88
CA MET A 39 13.84 2.90 10.22
C MET A 39 14.43 4.23 9.72
N MET A 40 15.70 4.25 9.34
CA MET A 40 16.35 5.42 8.74
C MET A 40 16.06 5.55 7.23
N LYS A 41 15.40 4.55 6.63
CA LYS A 41 15.03 4.51 5.21
C LYS A 41 13.55 4.18 5.03
N PRO A 42 12.64 5.08 5.45
CA PRO A 42 11.20 4.80 5.43
C PRO A 42 10.65 4.54 4.02
N ASP A 43 11.23 5.16 3.00
CA ASP A 43 10.85 4.95 1.59
C ASP A 43 11.15 3.53 1.08
N ASP A 44 12.05 2.80 1.75
CA ASP A 44 12.36 1.40 1.46
C ASP A 44 11.43 0.42 2.21
N ALA A 45 10.49 0.88 3.04
CA ALA A 45 9.54 0.00 3.69
C ALA A 45 8.70 -0.79 2.68
N LYS A 46 8.43 -2.07 2.97
CA LYS A 46 7.53 -2.91 2.16
C LYS A 46 6.09 -2.67 2.63
N ILE A 47 5.26 -2.17 1.72
CA ILE A 47 3.85 -1.92 1.93
C ILE A 47 3.05 -3.04 1.26
N TYR A 48 2.37 -3.84 2.08
CA TYR A 48 1.49 -4.89 1.64
C TYR A 48 0.05 -4.37 1.60
N SER A 49 -0.60 -4.59 0.48
CA SER A 49 -1.96 -4.13 0.22
C SER A 49 -2.82 -5.21 -0.40
N ILE A 50 -4.13 -5.01 -0.32
CA ILE A 50 -5.12 -5.81 -1.04
C ILE A 50 -5.89 -4.91 -2.02
N PRO A 51 -6.23 -5.42 -3.22
CA PRO A 51 -7.08 -4.68 -4.14
C PRO A 51 -8.53 -4.64 -3.64
N VAL A 52 -9.13 -3.46 -3.63
CA VAL A 52 -10.51 -3.22 -3.20
C VAL A 52 -11.28 -2.42 -4.25
N HIS A 53 -12.61 -2.55 -4.25
CA HIS A 53 -13.46 -1.88 -5.21
C HIS A 53 -13.43 -0.35 -5.02
N PRO A 54 -13.21 0.46 -6.08
CA PRO A 54 -13.04 1.92 -5.97
C PRO A 54 -14.21 2.67 -5.31
N LYS A 55 -15.43 2.14 -5.45
CA LYS A 55 -16.66 2.71 -4.84
C LYS A 55 -17.10 2.00 -3.55
N ASN A 56 -16.45 0.90 -3.18
CA ASN A 56 -16.79 0.12 -2.00
C ASN A 56 -15.53 -0.57 -1.46
N HIS A 57 -14.79 0.16 -0.63
CA HIS A 57 -13.50 -0.28 -0.10
C HIS A 57 -13.57 -1.48 0.87
N ARG A 58 -14.77 -1.94 1.23
CA ARG A 58 -14.97 -3.19 1.98
C ARG A 58 -15.00 -4.41 1.06
N ARG A 59 -15.32 -4.22 -0.22
CA ARG A 59 -15.35 -5.30 -1.22
C ARG A 59 -13.96 -5.51 -1.79
N ARG A 60 -13.32 -6.60 -1.38
CA ARG A 60 -12.08 -7.08 -2.00
C ARG A 60 -12.32 -7.44 -3.46
N MET A 61 -11.38 -7.09 -4.33
CA MET A 61 -11.37 -7.52 -5.72
C MET A 61 -10.44 -8.69 -5.90
N LYS A 62 -10.80 -9.65 -6.77
CA LYS A 62 -9.90 -10.72 -7.19
C LYS A 62 -9.29 -10.29 -8.52
N ILE A 63 -7.99 -10.07 -8.52
CA ILE A 63 -7.23 -9.81 -9.74
C ILE A 63 -6.56 -11.12 -10.13
N MET A 64 -6.78 -11.59 -11.36
CA MET A 64 -6.11 -12.79 -11.86
C MET A 64 -4.59 -12.55 -11.87
N ASP A 65 -3.82 -13.62 -11.59
CA ASP A 65 -2.35 -13.61 -11.60
C ASP A 65 -1.66 -12.72 -10.55
N VAL A 66 -2.41 -12.17 -9.60
CA VAL A 66 -1.87 -11.43 -8.46
C VAL A 66 -2.01 -12.27 -7.20
N SER A 67 -0.91 -12.41 -6.45
CA SER A 67 -0.89 -13.06 -5.13
C SER A 67 -1.91 -12.43 -4.19
N GLU A 68 -2.25 -13.16 -3.11
CA GLU A 68 -3.24 -12.69 -2.14
C GLU A 68 -2.97 -11.25 -1.65
N HIS A 69 -1.70 -10.86 -1.55
CA HIS A 69 -1.27 -9.49 -1.30
C HIS A 69 -0.42 -8.96 -2.46
N ILE A 70 -0.57 -7.66 -2.72
CA ILE A 70 0.33 -6.87 -3.56
C ILE A 70 1.31 -6.17 -2.63
N SER A 71 2.62 -6.34 -2.87
CA SER A 71 3.65 -5.66 -2.09
C SER A 71 4.52 -4.77 -2.98
N TYR A 72 4.59 -3.48 -2.65
CA TYR A 72 5.57 -2.56 -3.24
C TYR A 72 6.40 -1.89 -2.14
N ARG A 73 7.49 -1.24 -2.53
CA ARG A 73 8.22 -0.34 -1.63
C ARG A 73 7.44 0.96 -1.45
N ALA A 74 7.62 1.64 -0.32
CA ALA A 74 6.93 2.89 -0.02
C ALA A 74 7.19 3.98 -1.07
N TRP A 75 8.41 4.09 -1.60
CA TRP A 75 8.71 5.01 -2.71
C TRP A 75 7.82 4.81 -3.94
N TYR A 76 7.39 3.57 -4.22
CA TYR A 76 6.50 3.27 -5.35
C TYR A 76 5.08 3.82 -5.11
N TYR A 77 4.62 3.85 -3.85
CA TYR A 77 3.37 4.52 -3.50
C TYR A 77 3.50 6.03 -3.68
N ASN A 78 4.63 6.61 -3.25
CA ASN A 78 4.87 8.05 -3.39
C ASN A 78 4.86 8.49 -4.86
N GLU A 79 5.40 7.68 -5.77
CA GLU A 79 5.53 8.03 -7.19
C GLU A 79 4.26 7.75 -8.00
N PHE A 80 3.58 6.62 -7.75
CA PHE A 80 2.53 6.13 -8.65
C PHE A 80 1.13 6.14 -8.06
N TRP A 81 0.98 6.45 -6.78
CA TRP A 81 -0.30 6.37 -6.09
C TRP A 81 -0.63 7.67 -5.35
N SER A 82 -1.92 7.93 -5.18
CA SER A 82 -2.48 9.04 -4.43
C SER A 82 -3.37 8.49 -3.32
N LYS A 83 -3.19 9.02 -2.12
CA LYS A 83 -3.96 8.66 -0.93
C LYS A 83 -5.34 9.33 -0.94
#